data_AF-A0AB74K7P0-F1
#
_entry.id   AF-A0AB74K7P0-F1
#
_cell.length_a   1.000
_cell.length_b   1.000
_cell.length_c   1.000
_cell.angle_alpha   90.00
_cell.angle_beta   90.00
_cell.angle_gamma   90.00
#
_symmetry.space_group_name_H-M   'P 1'
#
loop_
_entity.id
_entity.type
_entity.pdbx_description
1 polymer ?
#
loop_
_entity_poly.entity_id
_entity_poly.type
_entity_poly.pdbx_seq_one_letter_code
_entity_poly.pdbx_strand_id
1 'polypeptide(L)'
;MLLPRLWLGKDCSSTPLRLSFEFSNFKPCNFKYYRIPDCDNDVPGVSVSTQEITSYDKTVNTGVTCIIPREDWYHKACYAGLFSFNGLGEMTGTHNVAESGLLHTPIVLTGSFGIGAAHQGILEYGVRTIDRKFMALPVAAETYDGYLHDCASFAVTPKHVAEGLQKAKSGEAVEEGNKGGGCGMICHGFKGGNGSSSRLVQIPHSDETFTVACMVQANYGSMDGLRIAGVPVGRILAAEAERDKKRKKAKEDLEKAKEEKDGSIIVIIATDAPLLPHQLTRIAKRATVGLSRVGGVGYNMSGDIFLAFSTANEISINQSRPAEGVFISAVHRVEAVEDSALSWLFEGTADCVEEAIYNCLCMAETMEGLDGHKVEALPLQRVKEIMQEYGKSQMG
;
A
#
# COMPACT_ATOMS: atom_id res chain seq x y z
N MET A 1 3.10 32.70 0.81
CA MET A 1 2.83 31.37 1.40
C MET A 1 1.43 30.97 0.96
N LEU A 2 1.31 29.99 0.07
CA LEU A 2 0.03 29.59 -0.49
C LEU A 2 -0.34 28.20 0.08
N LEU A 3 -1.59 28.06 0.52
CA LEU A 3 -2.15 26.91 1.22
C LEU A 3 -2.31 25.68 0.31
N PRO A 4 -2.29 24.44 0.84
CA PRO A 4 -2.88 23.29 0.16
C PRO A 4 -4.38 23.55 -0.05
N ARG A 5 -4.85 23.57 -1.30
CA ARG A 5 -6.29 23.58 -1.57
C ARG A 5 -6.79 22.14 -1.47
N LEU A 6 -7.65 21.87 -0.48
CA LEU A 6 -8.43 20.64 -0.43
C LEU A 6 -9.56 20.73 -1.46
N TRP A 7 -9.42 20.03 -2.58
CA TRP A 7 -10.49 19.77 -3.51
C TRP A 7 -11.22 18.49 -3.09
N LEU A 8 -12.51 18.65 -2.77
CA LEU A 8 -13.49 17.56 -2.68
C LEU A 8 -14.37 17.67 -3.92
N GLY A 9 -13.85 17.22 -5.06
CA GLY A 9 -14.58 17.21 -6.33
C GLY A 9 -15.56 16.04 -6.37
N LYS A 10 -16.81 16.32 -6.73
CA LYS A 10 -17.70 15.35 -7.38
C LYS A 10 -17.54 15.56 -8.87
N ASP A 11 -16.64 14.84 -9.53
CA ASP A 11 -16.66 14.78 -10.99
C ASP A 11 -16.78 13.32 -11.46
N CYS A 12 -17.95 13.06 -12.05
CA CYS A 12 -18.41 11.94 -12.89
C CYS A 12 -18.35 10.48 -12.39
N SER A 13 -19.54 10.02 -11.97
CA SER A 13 -20.11 8.67 -12.00
C SER A 13 -19.31 7.54 -11.32
N SER A 14 -19.53 7.44 -10.00
CA SER A 14 -19.45 6.25 -9.13
C SER A 14 -18.30 6.15 -8.12
N THR A 15 -17.32 7.05 -8.14
CA THR A 15 -16.21 7.02 -7.15
C THR A 15 -16.47 7.91 -5.91
N PRO A 16 -16.29 7.40 -4.67
CA PRO A 16 -16.34 8.19 -3.44
C PRO A 16 -15.32 9.34 -3.37
N LEU A 17 -15.52 10.26 -2.42
CA LEU A 17 -14.74 11.50 -2.20
C LEU A 17 -13.24 11.21 -1.98
N ARG A 18 -12.40 11.48 -2.99
CA ARG A 18 -10.94 11.55 -2.81
C ARG A 18 -10.53 12.91 -2.24
N LEU A 19 -9.69 12.92 -1.20
CA LEU A 19 -9.02 14.14 -0.74
C LEU A 19 -7.93 14.49 -1.75
N SER A 20 -8.22 15.37 -2.70
CA SER A 20 -7.17 15.94 -3.55
C SER A 20 -6.60 17.17 -2.86
N PHE A 21 -5.36 17.08 -2.39
CA PHE A 21 -4.59 18.25 -1.98
C PHE A 21 -3.80 18.73 -3.19
N GLU A 22 -4.13 19.90 -3.73
CA GLU A 22 -3.18 20.61 -4.59
C GLU A 22 -2.05 21.12 -3.70
N PHE A 23 -0.94 20.37 -3.64
CA PHE A 23 0.32 20.83 -3.06
C PHE A 23 1.04 21.88 -3.93
N SER A 24 0.44 22.29 -5.06
CA SER A 24 0.98 23.23 -6.07
C SER A 24 1.39 24.61 -5.54
N ASN A 25 1.07 24.90 -4.28
CA ASN A 25 1.20 26.20 -3.66
C ASN A 25 2.13 26.22 -2.44
N PHE A 26 2.53 25.05 -1.94
CA PHE A 26 3.73 24.92 -1.13
C PHE A 26 4.92 24.97 -2.09
N LYS A 27 5.66 26.07 -2.12
CA LYS A 27 7.01 26.11 -2.72
C LYS A 27 8.08 25.85 -1.64
N PRO A 28 8.33 24.61 -1.19
CA PRO A 28 9.68 24.23 -0.90
C PRO A 28 10.29 23.82 -2.25
N CYS A 29 11.03 24.74 -2.87
CA CYS A 29 11.79 24.50 -4.11
C CYS A 29 10.95 24.31 -5.40
N ASN A 30 11.53 24.68 -6.55
CA ASN A 30 10.87 24.74 -7.86
C ASN A 30 10.67 23.34 -8.49
N PHE A 31 9.94 22.42 -7.86
CA PHE A 31 9.65 21.09 -8.44
C PHE A 31 8.21 21.03 -8.96
N LYS A 32 8.06 20.73 -10.25
CA LYS A 32 6.75 20.51 -10.89
C LYS A 32 6.40 19.03 -10.74
N TYR A 33 5.68 18.68 -9.68
CA TYR A 33 5.03 17.37 -9.57
C TYR A 33 3.66 17.45 -10.22
N TYR A 34 3.36 16.51 -11.12
CA TYR A 34 2.02 16.35 -11.69
C TYR A 34 1.37 15.11 -11.08
N ARG A 35 0.19 15.29 -10.46
CA ARG A 35 -0.69 14.19 -10.10
C ARG A 35 -1.31 13.67 -11.39
N ILE A 36 -1.24 12.36 -11.64
CA ILE A 36 -1.98 11.74 -12.74
C ILE A 36 -3.44 11.63 -12.28
N PRO A 37 -4.41 12.28 -12.94
CA PRO A 37 -5.82 12.02 -12.69
C PRO A 37 -6.18 10.64 -13.27
N ASP A 38 -6.84 9.81 -12.45
CA ASP A 38 -7.68 8.67 -12.85
C ASP A 38 -7.03 7.33 -13.28
N CYS A 39 -5.80 7.03 -12.85
CA CYS A 39 -5.32 5.65 -12.82
C CYS A 39 -4.40 5.43 -11.61
N ASP A 40 -4.68 4.40 -10.78
CA ASP A 40 -3.86 4.11 -9.59
C ASP A 40 -2.84 2.98 -9.87
N ASN A 41 -2.69 2.66 -11.15
CA ASN A 41 -1.79 1.66 -11.69
C ASN A 41 -0.97 2.25 -12.84
N ASP A 42 -0.32 3.37 -12.51
CA ASP A 42 0.35 4.25 -13.45
C ASP A 42 1.73 3.75 -13.90
N VAL A 43 2.33 2.83 -13.14
CA VAL A 43 3.59 2.22 -13.55
C VAL A 43 3.27 1.19 -14.63
N PRO A 44 3.73 1.39 -15.89
CA PRO A 44 3.35 0.53 -16.99
C PRO A 44 3.65 -0.94 -16.73
N GLY A 45 2.67 -1.81 -17.02
CA GLY A 45 2.79 -3.27 -16.90
C GLY A 45 2.49 -3.84 -15.51
N VAL A 46 2.38 -3.01 -14.47
CA VAL A 46 1.88 -3.47 -13.16
C VAL A 46 0.39 -3.78 -13.29
N SER A 47 -0.10 -4.82 -12.61
CA SER A 47 -1.52 -5.20 -12.58
C SER A 47 -1.98 -5.44 -11.16
N VAL A 48 -3.22 -5.03 -10.83
CA VAL A 48 -3.77 -5.19 -9.48
C VAL A 48 -5.19 -5.76 -9.53
N SER A 49 -5.55 -6.55 -8.52
CA SER A 49 -6.94 -6.93 -8.22
C SER A 49 -7.20 -6.95 -6.72
N THR A 50 -8.44 -6.68 -6.34
CA THR A 50 -8.97 -6.86 -5.00
C THR A 50 -10.07 -7.92 -5.00
N GLN A 51 -10.14 -8.74 -3.96
CA GLN A 51 -11.24 -9.66 -3.72
C GLN A 51 -11.56 -9.71 -2.24
N GLU A 52 -12.76 -9.27 -1.87
CA GLU A 52 -13.30 -9.37 -0.52
C GLU A 52 -13.92 -10.75 -0.30
N ILE A 53 -13.80 -11.23 0.93
CA ILE A 53 -14.39 -12.48 1.41
C ILE A 53 -15.20 -12.10 2.65
N THR A 54 -16.52 -12.14 2.50
CA THR A 54 -17.46 -11.74 3.56
C THR A 54 -18.54 -12.79 3.80
N SER A 55 -18.98 -12.94 5.05
CA SER A 55 -20.10 -13.81 5.41
C SER A 55 -21.38 -13.01 5.71
N TYR A 56 -22.54 -13.67 5.57
CA TYR A 56 -23.85 -13.02 5.80
C TYR A 56 -24.05 -12.59 7.26
N ASP A 57 -23.52 -13.36 8.21
CA ASP A 57 -23.51 -13.06 9.64
C ASP A 57 -22.43 -12.05 10.04
N LYS A 58 -21.66 -11.53 9.07
CA LYS A 58 -20.62 -10.48 9.22
C LYS A 58 -19.43 -10.88 10.10
N THR A 59 -19.25 -12.16 10.41
CA THR A 59 -18.10 -12.65 11.18
C THR A 59 -16.85 -12.81 10.33
N VAL A 60 -17.00 -12.98 9.02
CA VAL A 60 -15.91 -13.01 8.05
C VAL A 60 -15.86 -11.68 7.32
N ASN A 61 -14.75 -10.95 7.43
CA ASN A 61 -14.46 -9.69 6.72
C ASN A 61 -12.97 -9.63 6.39
N THR A 62 -12.54 -10.37 5.37
CA THR A 62 -11.13 -10.43 4.96
C THR A 62 -11.04 -10.44 3.44
N GLY A 63 -9.88 -10.73 2.87
CA GLY A 63 -9.74 -10.82 1.43
C GLY A 63 -8.30 -10.98 0.99
N VAL A 64 -8.11 -10.81 -0.32
CA VAL A 64 -6.80 -10.81 -0.95
C VAL A 64 -6.67 -9.62 -1.90
N THR A 65 -5.49 -9.03 -1.92
CA THR A 65 -5.07 -8.05 -2.94
C THR A 65 -3.87 -8.62 -3.67
N CYS A 66 -4.01 -8.82 -4.97
CA CYS A 66 -2.96 -9.39 -5.80
C CYS A 66 -2.32 -8.28 -6.63
N ILE A 67 -0.99 -8.20 -6.62
CA ILE A 67 -0.19 -7.26 -7.40
C ILE A 67 0.76 -8.08 -8.27
N ILE A 68 0.67 -7.91 -9.59
CA ILE A 68 1.55 -8.56 -10.55
C ILE A 68 2.53 -7.48 -11.05
N PRO A 69 3.85 -7.63 -10.82
CA PRO A 69 4.81 -6.57 -11.11
C PRO A 69 5.06 -6.37 -12.61
N ARG A 70 4.82 -7.41 -13.42
CA ARG A 70 4.76 -7.38 -14.90
C ARG A 70 4.13 -8.67 -15.44
N GLU A 71 3.71 -8.67 -16.70
CA GLU A 71 3.08 -9.83 -17.35
C GLU A 71 3.93 -11.11 -17.24
N ASP A 72 5.18 -11.07 -17.72
CA ASP A 72 6.14 -12.18 -17.61
C ASP A 72 7.01 -12.05 -16.36
N TRP A 73 6.39 -12.15 -15.19
CA TRP A 73 7.08 -12.02 -13.90
C TRP A 73 8.00 -13.20 -13.56
N TYR A 74 7.83 -14.36 -14.20
CA TYR A 74 8.57 -15.58 -13.86
C TYR A 74 9.89 -15.73 -14.61
N HIS A 75 9.96 -15.28 -15.87
CA HIS A 75 11.18 -15.31 -16.65
C HIS A 75 11.91 -13.96 -16.66
N LYS A 76 11.19 -12.86 -16.39
CA LYS A 76 11.75 -11.50 -16.32
C LYS A 76 11.50 -10.90 -14.94
N ALA A 77 12.49 -11.02 -14.07
CA ALA A 77 12.42 -10.44 -12.75
C ALA A 77 12.52 -8.91 -12.78
N CYS A 78 11.85 -8.26 -11.83
CA CYS A 78 12.09 -6.88 -11.46
C CYS A 78 13.24 -6.81 -10.45
N TYR A 79 14.04 -5.75 -10.49
CA TYR A 79 14.83 -5.43 -9.29
C TYR A 79 13.89 -5.00 -8.17
N ALA A 80 14.23 -5.37 -6.93
CA ALA A 80 13.46 -5.08 -5.74
C ALA A 80 14.35 -4.83 -4.52
N GLY A 81 13.79 -4.16 -3.52
CA GLY A 81 14.43 -3.90 -2.23
C GLY A 81 13.40 -3.78 -1.11
N LEU A 82 13.84 -4.06 0.11
CA LEU A 82 12.98 -4.15 1.30
C LEU A 82 13.43 -3.19 2.39
N PHE A 83 12.48 -2.78 3.24
CA PHE A 83 12.78 -2.14 4.52
C PHE A 83 11.72 -2.51 5.57
N SER A 84 12.18 -3.06 6.69
CA SER A 84 11.34 -3.23 7.89
C SER A 84 11.59 -2.06 8.82
N PHE A 85 10.57 -1.22 9.01
CA PHE A 85 10.61 -0.13 9.99
C PHE A 85 10.31 -0.67 11.40
N ASN A 86 9.30 -1.55 11.50
CA ASN A 86 9.08 -2.43 12.63
C ASN A 86 8.69 -3.82 12.09
N GLY A 87 9.35 -4.87 12.57
CA GLY A 87 9.28 -6.22 12.03
C GLY A 87 8.26 -7.14 12.70
N LEU A 88 7.33 -6.63 13.49
CA LEU A 88 6.29 -7.45 14.14
C LEU A 88 5.14 -7.79 13.19
N GLY A 89 5.48 -8.43 12.07
CA GLY A 89 4.54 -8.90 11.04
C GLY A 89 5.23 -9.85 10.07
N GLU A 90 4.51 -10.34 9.07
CA GLU A 90 5.02 -11.31 8.10
C GLU A 90 5.04 -10.77 6.66
N MET A 91 6.13 -11.05 5.96
CA MET A 91 6.27 -10.91 4.52
C MET A 91 7.18 -12.03 4.01
N THR A 92 6.60 -13.01 3.33
CA THR A 92 7.35 -14.14 2.77
C THR A 92 8.20 -13.72 1.58
N GLY A 93 9.16 -14.57 1.18
CA GLY A 93 10.04 -14.29 0.03
C GLY A 93 11.09 -13.20 0.27
N THR A 94 11.09 -12.56 1.45
CA THR A 94 11.97 -11.44 1.79
C THR A 94 13.45 -11.81 1.79
N HIS A 95 13.81 -13.02 2.21
CA HIS A 95 15.19 -13.50 2.14
C HIS A 95 15.72 -13.56 0.70
N ASN A 96 14.90 -13.99 -0.26
CA ASN A 96 15.29 -14.02 -1.66
C ASN A 96 15.49 -12.61 -2.22
N VAL A 97 14.58 -11.69 -1.92
CA VAL A 97 14.70 -10.29 -2.34
C VAL A 97 15.92 -9.64 -1.70
N ALA A 98 16.23 -9.93 -0.43
CA ALA A 98 17.40 -9.39 0.24
C ALA A 98 18.72 -9.93 -0.34
N GLU A 99 18.77 -11.21 -0.71
CA GLU A 99 19.96 -11.87 -1.26
C GLU A 99 20.20 -11.51 -2.72
N SER A 100 19.17 -11.66 -3.56
CA SER A 100 19.28 -11.51 -5.02
C SER A 100 18.95 -10.10 -5.51
N GLY A 101 18.17 -9.34 -4.75
CA GLY A 101 17.59 -8.09 -5.22
C GLY A 101 16.50 -8.28 -6.28
N LEU A 102 15.93 -9.48 -6.42
CA LEU A 102 14.98 -9.81 -7.49
C LEU A 102 13.59 -10.15 -6.95
N LEU A 103 12.58 -9.58 -7.61
CA LEU A 103 11.17 -9.94 -7.48
C LEU A 103 10.72 -10.66 -8.75
N HIS A 104 10.38 -11.93 -8.61
CA HIS A 104 9.93 -12.80 -9.71
C HIS A 104 8.69 -13.62 -9.34
N THR A 105 7.82 -13.03 -8.52
CA THR A 105 6.52 -13.57 -8.18
C THR A 105 5.51 -12.43 -8.14
N PRO A 106 4.21 -12.71 -8.26
CA PRO A 106 3.20 -11.80 -7.76
C PRO A 106 3.40 -11.53 -6.27
N ILE A 107 2.83 -10.43 -5.81
CA ILE A 107 2.72 -10.06 -4.40
C ILE A 107 1.25 -10.22 -3.99
N VAL A 108 0.98 -10.85 -2.84
CA VAL A 108 -0.37 -10.97 -2.29
C VAL A 108 -0.43 -10.35 -0.90
N LEU A 109 -1.36 -9.42 -0.70
CA LEU A 109 -1.68 -8.82 0.60
C LEU A 109 -2.96 -9.45 1.15
N THR A 110 -2.98 -9.82 2.43
CA THR A 110 -4.13 -10.47 3.07
C THR A 110 -4.12 -10.27 4.60
N GLY A 111 -5.04 -10.90 5.33
CA GLY A 111 -5.02 -10.96 6.79
C GLY A 111 -3.96 -11.93 7.32
N SER A 112 -3.48 -11.77 8.56
CA SER A 112 -2.36 -12.56 9.11
C SER A 112 -2.53 -14.08 8.97
N PHE A 113 -3.75 -14.59 9.19
CA PHE A 113 -4.05 -16.03 9.11
C PHE A 113 -4.18 -16.53 7.65
N GLY A 114 -4.18 -15.61 6.68
CA GLY A 114 -4.23 -15.87 5.24
C GLY A 114 -2.86 -16.10 4.60
N ILE A 115 -1.74 -15.79 5.28
CA ILE A 115 -0.37 -15.90 4.71
C ILE A 115 -0.10 -17.27 4.08
N GLY A 116 -0.45 -18.36 4.78
CA GLY A 116 -0.23 -19.72 4.27
C GLY A 116 -1.02 -19.99 2.98
N ALA A 117 -2.28 -19.57 2.94
CA ALA A 117 -3.14 -19.70 1.76
C ALA A 117 -2.68 -18.81 0.60
N ALA A 118 -2.22 -17.59 0.89
CA ALA A 118 -1.62 -16.67 -0.09
C ALA A 118 -0.37 -17.28 -0.73
N HIS A 119 0.55 -17.77 0.09
CA HIS A 119 1.79 -18.39 -0.37
C HIS A 119 1.49 -19.65 -1.22
N GLN A 120 0.65 -20.55 -0.73
CA GLN A 120 0.25 -21.75 -1.47
C GLN A 120 -0.47 -21.40 -2.77
N GLY A 121 -1.37 -20.41 -2.76
CA GLY A 121 -2.11 -19.97 -3.94
C GLY A 121 -1.22 -19.46 -5.07
N ILE A 122 -0.16 -18.72 -4.75
CA ILE A 122 0.84 -18.29 -5.76
C ILE A 122 1.55 -19.52 -6.37
N LEU A 123 1.94 -20.50 -5.54
CA LEU A 123 2.59 -21.72 -6.02
C LEU A 123 1.67 -22.56 -6.92
N GLU A 124 0.43 -22.80 -6.48
CA GLU A 124 -0.56 -23.55 -7.27
C GLU A 124 -0.88 -22.84 -8.60
N TYR A 125 -0.98 -21.51 -8.57
CA TYR A 125 -1.18 -20.72 -9.77
C TYR A 125 -0.01 -20.89 -10.75
N GLY A 126 1.23 -20.78 -10.29
CA GLY A 126 2.43 -20.96 -11.12
C GLY A 126 2.53 -22.38 -11.69
N VAL A 127 2.28 -23.41 -10.88
CA VAL A 127 2.25 -24.82 -11.32
C VAL A 127 1.24 -25.04 -12.45
N ARG A 128 0.08 -24.38 -12.37
CA ARG A 128 -1.00 -24.52 -13.36
C ARG A 128 -0.77 -23.71 -14.64
N THR A 129 -0.17 -22.53 -14.53
CA THR A 129 -0.11 -21.55 -15.64
C THR A 129 1.24 -21.49 -16.34
N ILE A 130 2.31 -21.93 -15.67
CA ILE A 130 3.67 -21.89 -16.19
C ILE A 130 4.14 -23.31 -16.51
N ASP A 131 4.43 -24.12 -15.48
CA ASP A 131 4.85 -25.52 -15.62
C ASP A 131 4.78 -26.26 -14.28
N ARG A 132 4.67 -27.60 -14.32
CA ARG A 132 4.69 -28.47 -13.14
C ARG A 132 5.98 -28.36 -12.32
N LYS A 133 7.10 -27.95 -12.93
CA LYS A 133 8.38 -27.73 -12.23
C LYS A 133 8.52 -26.32 -11.66
N PHE A 134 7.46 -25.51 -11.71
CA PHE A 134 7.45 -24.18 -11.13
C PHE A 134 7.94 -24.22 -9.68
N MET A 135 8.95 -23.43 -9.39
CA MET A 135 9.46 -23.20 -8.05
C MET A 135 9.78 -21.71 -7.94
N ALA A 136 9.24 -21.09 -6.91
CA ALA A 136 9.55 -19.73 -6.56
C ALA A 136 9.50 -19.59 -5.03
N LEU A 137 9.91 -18.43 -4.54
CA LEU A 137 9.76 -18.02 -3.15
C LEU A 137 8.74 -16.86 -3.13
N PRO A 138 7.42 -17.17 -3.08
CA PRO A 138 6.35 -16.19 -3.14
C PRO A 138 6.49 -15.06 -2.13
N VAL A 139 6.03 -13.87 -2.52
CA VAL A 139 5.83 -12.74 -1.62
C VAL A 139 4.36 -12.65 -1.23
N ALA A 140 4.06 -13.04 0.00
CA ALA A 140 2.77 -12.84 0.66
C ALA A 140 3.01 -12.01 1.92
N ALA A 141 2.22 -10.97 2.12
CA ALA A 141 2.36 -10.05 3.25
C ALA A 141 1.02 -9.81 3.93
N GLU A 142 1.05 -9.37 5.18
CA GLU A 142 -0.17 -9.28 5.97
C GLU A 142 -0.29 -8.05 6.87
N THR A 143 -1.53 -7.79 7.24
CA THR A 143 -1.89 -7.03 8.44
C THR A 143 -2.98 -7.77 9.21
N TYR A 144 -3.18 -7.48 10.50
CA TYR A 144 -4.11 -8.24 11.35
C TYR A 144 -5.55 -7.68 11.37
N ASP A 145 -6.52 -8.42 10.84
CA ASP A 145 -7.95 -8.05 10.76
C ASP A 145 -8.83 -8.61 11.88
N GLY A 146 -8.25 -9.19 12.94
CA GLY A 146 -8.98 -9.99 13.93
C GLY A 146 -10.02 -9.28 14.79
N TYR A 147 -10.08 -7.94 14.74
CA TYR A 147 -11.16 -7.19 15.40
C TYR A 147 -12.49 -7.26 14.64
N LEU A 148 -12.43 -7.30 13.30
CA LEU A 148 -13.60 -7.35 12.42
C LEU A 148 -13.80 -8.72 11.74
N HIS A 149 -12.79 -9.58 11.80
CA HIS A 149 -12.77 -10.89 11.15
C HIS A 149 -12.47 -12.02 12.14
N ASP A 150 -13.26 -13.10 12.09
CA ASP A 150 -12.89 -14.38 12.68
C ASP A 150 -11.70 -15.02 11.94
N CYS A 151 -10.48 -14.66 12.34
CA CYS A 151 -9.26 -15.23 11.76
C CYS A 151 -9.21 -16.77 11.89
N ALA A 152 -9.86 -17.36 12.90
CA ALA A 152 -9.85 -18.81 13.12
C ALA A 152 -10.72 -19.58 12.11
N SER A 153 -11.55 -18.87 11.33
CA SER A 153 -12.30 -19.46 10.22
C SER A 153 -11.40 -19.85 9.03
N PHE A 154 -10.18 -19.32 8.94
CA PHE A 154 -9.27 -19.50 7.79
C PHE A 154 -9.98 -19.29 6.44
N ALA A 155 -10.77 -18.22 6.34
CA ALA A 155 -11.63 -17.95 5.18
C ALA A 155 -10.87 -17.73 3.86
N VAL A 156 -9.62 -17.28 3.92
CA VAL A 156 -8.76 -17.14 2.73
C VAL A 156 -8.28 -18.51 2.27
N THR A 157 -8.45 -18.81 0.97
CA THR A 157 -8.06 -20.08 0.37
C THR A 157 -7.11 -19.84 -0.81
N PRO A 158 -6.27 -20.83 -1.19
CA PRO A 158 -5.45 -20.76 -2.40
C PRO A 158 -6.24 -20.43 -3.67
N LYS A 159 -7.52 -20.86 -3.73
CA LYS A 159 -8.41 -20.56 -4.85
C LYS A 159 -8.71 -19.07 -4.98
N HIS A 160 -8.95 -18.36 -3.87
CA HIS A 160 -9.18 -16.90 -3.90
C HIS A 160 -7.96 -16.18 -4.49
N VAL A 161 -6.76 -16.59 -4.09
CA VAL A 161 -5.50 -16.04 -4.63
C VAL A 161 -5.38 -16.28 -6.12
N ALA A 162 -5.62 -17.52 -6.56
CA ALA A 162 -5.55 -17.88 -7.96
C ALA A 162 -6.57 -17.12 -8.82
N GLU A 163 -7.78 -16.87 -8.30
CA GLU A 163 -8.79 -16.04 -8.96
C GLU A 163 -8.38 -14.56 -9.02
N GLY A 164 -7.82 -14.01 -7.93
CA GLY A 164 -7.27 -12.66 -7.90
C GLY A 164 -6.18 -12.47 -8.94
N LEU A 165 -5.20 -13.38 -9.01
CA LEU A 165 -4.14 -13.35 -10.01
C LEU A 165 -4.66 -13.41 -11.46
N GLN A 166 -5.79 -14.09 -11.72
CA GLN A 166 -6.42 -14.09 -13.05
C GLN A 166 -7.16 -12.79 -13.37
N LYS A 167 -7.67 -12.10 -12.35
CA LYS A 167 -8.47 -10.88 -12.49
C LYS A 167 -7.62 -9.61 -12.42
N ALA A 168 -6.35 -9.70 -12.04
CA ALA A 168 -5.46 -8.56 -11.95
C ALA A 168 -5.30 -7.91 -13.33
N LYS A 169 -5.44 -6.57 -13.37
CA LYS A 169 -5.38 -5.80 -14.61
C LYS A 169 -4.51 -4.55 -14.49
N SER A 170 -3.88 -4.19 -15.60
CA SER A 170 -3.11 -2.97 -15.76
C SER A 170 -3.99 -1.79 -16.20
N GLY A 171 -3.66 -0.57 -15.76
CA GLY A 171 -4.30 0.66 -16.26
C GLY A 171 -5.74 0.89 -15.82
N GLU A 172 -6.29 0.07 -14.93
CA GLU A 172 -7.57 0.33 -14.25
C GLU A 172 -7.31 0.94 -12.85
N ALA A 173 -8.21 1.81 -12.40
CA ALA A 173 -8.18 2.32 -11.03
C ALA A 173 -8.35 1.17 -10.03
N VAL A 174 -7.62 1.23 -8.91
CA VAL A 174 -7.70 0.17 -7.90
C VAL A 174 -8.81 0.52 -6.91
N GLU A 175 -9.62 -0.45 -6.52
CA GLU A 175 -10.61 -0.23 -5.47
C GLU A 175 -9.93 -0.08 -4.10
N GLU A 176 -10.34 0.94 -3.35
CA GLU A 176 -9.73 1.36 -2.08
C GLU A 176 -10.71 1.26 -0.90
N GLY A 177 -10.21 1.45 0.32
CA GLY A 177 -10.98 1.29 1.55
C GLY A 177 -11.11 -0.18 1.94
N ASN A 178 -12.34 -0.66 2.13
CA ASN A 178 -12.65 -1.99 2.65
C ASN A 178 -12.50 -3.10 1.59
N LYS A 179 -11.44 -3.04 0.80
CA LYS A 179 -11.27 -3.82 -0.42
C LYS A 179 -10.12 -4.81 -0.31
N GLY A 180 -10.26 -5.97 -0.95
CA GLY A 180 -9.25 -7.02 -0.97
C GLY A 180 -8.73 -7.40 0.42
N GLY A 181 -7.41 -7.51 0.57
CA GLY A 181 -6.77 -7.78 1.86
C GLY A 181 -7.03 -6.72 2.93
N GLY A 182 -7.42 -5.51 2.53
CA GLY A 182 -7.81 -4.41 3.41
C GLY A 182 -9.22 -4.52 4.02
N CYS A 183 -10.01 -5.54 3.65
CA CYS A 183 -11.43 -5.63 3.99
C CYS A 183 -11.73 -5.41 5.49
N GLY A 184 -11.06 -6.15 6.38
CA GLY A 184 -11.25 -6.07 7.84
C GLY A 184 -10.35 -5.08 8.58
N MET A 185 -9.58 -4.25 7.88
CA MET A 185 -8.52 -3.44 8.51
C MET A 185 -9.02 -2.12 9.11
N ILE A 186 -8.27 -1.61 10.09
CA ILE A 186 -8.58 -0.44 10.91
C ILE A 186 -7.38 0.49 10.96
N CYS A 187 -7.54 1.73 10.51
CA CYS A 187 -6.47 2.73 10.48
C CYS A 187 -6.84 3.95 11.33
N HIS A 188 -5.97 4.35 12.25
CA HIS A 188 -6.17 5.49 13.14
C HIS A 188 -7.51 5.48 13.89
N GLY A 189 -7.95 4.31 14.35
CA GLY A 189 -9.22 4.15 15.08
C GLY A 189 -10.49 4.33 14.23
N PHE A 190 -10.33 4.51 12.92
CA PHE A 190 -11.41 4.49 11.93
C PHE A 190 -11.26 3.28 11.04
N LYS A 191 -12.27 3.00 10.22
CA LYS A 191 -12.14 1.97 9.20
C LYS A 191 -10.99 2.33 8.25
N GLY A 192 -10.12 1.35 8.00
CA GLY A 192 -9.01 1.44 7.06
C GLY A 192 -9.12 0.39 5.95
N GLY A 193 -7.97 -0.12 5.51
CA GLY A 193 -7.86 -1.07 4.41
C GLY A 193 -6.87 -0.64 3.35
N ASN A 194 -7.25 -0.77 2.08
CA ASN A 194 -6.36 -0.50 0.97
C ASN A 194 -6.39 0.97 0.56
N GLY A 195 -5.25 1.50 0.15
CA GLY A 195 -5.16 2.80 -0.49
C GLY A 195 -4.03 2.83 -1.50
N SER A 196 -4.18 3.64 -2.53
CA SER A 196 -3.21 3.78 -3.61
C SER A 196 -2.96 5.25 -3.94
N SER A 197 -1.79 5.53 -4.48
CA SER A 197 -1.46 6.83 -5.05
C SER A 197 -0.29 6.70 -6.01
N SER A 198 -0.02 7.78 -6.77
CA SER A 198 1.10 7.87 -7.70
C SER A 198 1.60 9.31 -7.86
N ARG A 199 2.82 9.45 -8.37
CA ARG A 199 3.48 10.71 -8.73
C ARG A 199 4.25 10.56 -10.02
N LEU A 200 4.12 11.53 -10.92
CA LEU A 200 5.14 11.79 -11.94
C LEU A 200 6.21 12.69 -11.34
N VAL A 201 7.44 12.17 -11.35
CA VAL A 201 8.65 12.81 -10.81
C VAL A 201 9.51 13.23 -11.99
N GLN A 202 9.42 14.51 -12.37
CA GLN A 202 10.36 15.11 -13.32
C GLN A 202 11.71 15.30 -12.62
N ILE A 203 12.78 14.78 -13.22
CA ILE A 203 14.13 15.00 -12.74
C ILE A 203 14.60 16.40 -13.20
N PRO A 204 14.97 17.31 -12.28
CA PRO A 204 15.45 18.64 -12.63
C PRO A 204 16.72 18.58 -13.46
N HIS A 205 16.81 19.47 -14.45
CA HIS A 205 17.95 19.55 -15.37
C HIS A 205 18.17 18.29 -16.21
N SER A 206 17.15 17.44 -16.36
CA SER A 206 17.10 16.38 -17.37
C SER A 206 15.73 16.30 -18.01
N ASP A 207 15.64 15.57 -19.12
CA ASP A 207 14.38 15.28 -19.81
C ASP A 207 13.66 14.05 -19.24
N GLU A 208 14.23 13.43 -18.20
CA GLU A 208 13.70 12.21 -17.59
C GLU A 208 12.53 12.50 -16.64
N THR A 209 11.46 11.73 -16.78
CA THR A 209 10.32 11.70 -15.87
C THR A 209 10.00 10.27 -15.52
N PHE A 210 9.87 9.99 -14.23
CA PHE A 210 9.56 8.66 -13.74
C PHE A 210 8.26 8.66 -12.94
N THR A 211 7.56 7.54 -12.98
CA THR A 211 6.41 7.26 -12.14
C THR A 211 6.87 6.61 -10.85
N VAL A 212 6.38 7.09 -9.71
CA VAL A 212 6.41 6.38 -8.43
C VAL A 212 4.97 6.16 -8.01
N ALA A 213 4.57 4.91 -7.81
CA ALA A 213 3.26 4.54 -7.31
C ALA A 213 3.39 3.70 -6.05
N CYS A 214 2.38 3.73 -5.18
CA CYS A 214 2.33 2.85 -4.04
C CYS A 214 0.92 2.33 -3.77
N MET A 215 0.87 1.09 -3.29
CA MET A 215 -0.29 0.46 -2.69
C MET A 215 0.01 0.23 -1.21
N VAL A 216 -0.92 0.61 -0.34
CA VAL A 216 -0.86 0.36 1.10
C VAL A 216 -2.00 -0.53 1.54
N GLN A 217 -1.73 -1.46 2.46
CA GLN A 217 -2.76 -2.09 3.29
C GLN A 217 -2.56 -1.56 4.72
N ALA A 218 -3.36 -0.56 5.10
CA ALA A 218 -3.18 0.19 6.34
C ALA A 218 -4.10 -0.30 7.46
N ASN A 219 -3.49 -0.78 8.54
CA ASN A 219 -4.12 -1.32 9.74
C ASN A 219 -3.42 -0.81 11.01
N TYR A 220 -3.01 0.45 11.04
CA TYR A 220 -2.11 0.97 12.08
C TYR A 220 -2.65 2.25 12.72
N GLY A 221 -2.04 2.59 13.86
CA GLY A 221 -2.19 3.89 14.49
C GLY A 221 -3.41 4.02 15.39
N SER A 222 -3.29 4.94 16.34
CA SER A 222 -4.38 5.38 17.20
C SER A 222 -5.10 6.58 16.59
N MET A 223 -6.33 6.83 17.05
CA MET A 223 -7.11 8.00 16.61
C MET A 223 -6.38 9.30 16.87
N ASP A 224 -5.78 9.47 18.05
CA ASP A 224 -5.04 10.68 18.42
C ASP A 224 -3.78 10.94 17.57
N GLY A 225 -3.29 9.89 16.90
CA GLY A 225 -2.14 9.97 16.00
C GLY A 225 -2.46 10.63 14.66
N LEU A 226 -3.71 10.57 14.17
CA LEU A 226 -4.04 10.96 12.81
C LEU A 226 -3.71 12.43 12.52
N ARG A 227 -2.88 12.63 11.51
CA ARG A 227 -2.54 13.94 10.95
C ARG A 227 -2.91 14.00 9.49
N ILE A 228 -3.50 15.11 9.07
CA ILE A 228 -3.81 15.39 7.66
C ILE A 228 -3.12 16.69 7.28
N ALA A 229 -2.14 16.64 6.38
CA ALA A 229 -1.31 17.80 6.01
C ALA A 229 -0.75 18.56 7.24
N GLY A 230 -0.32 17.81 8.26
CA GLY A 230 0.18 18.34 9.53
C GLY A 230 -0.87 18.78 10.55
N VAL A 231 -2.16 18.91 10.17
CA VAL A 231 -3.25 19.26 11.09
C VAL A 231 -3.58 18.07 12.00
N PRO A 232 -3.70 18.26 13.34
CA PRO A 232 -3.95 17.17 14.29
C PRO A 232 -5.43 16.74 14.31
N VAL A 233 -5.96 16.35 13.15
CA VAL A 233 -7.37 15.95 12.95
C VAL A 233 -7.79 14.88 13.95
N GLY A 234 -6.94 13.89 14.17
CA GLY A 234 -7.17 12.78 15.10
C GLY A 234 -7.50 13.23 16.52
N ARG A 235 -6.69 14.15 17.07
CA ARG A 235 -6.88 14.68 18.44
C ARG A 235 -8.19 15.45 18.59
N ILE A 236 -8.58 16.19 17.55
CA ILE A 236 -9.83 16.95 17.55
C ILE A 236 -11.01 15.99 17.55
N LEU A 237 -10.98 14.98 16.67
CA LEU A 237 -12.03 13.95 16.59
C LEU A 237 -12.11 13.10 17.86
N ALA A 238 -10.97 12.78 18.49
CA ALA A 238 -10.92 12.08 19.76
C ALA A 238 -11.54 12.92 20.90
N ALA A 239 -11.20 14.20 21.01
CA ALA A 239 -11.82 15.11 22.00
C ALA A 239 -13.33 15.33 21.75
N GLU A 240 -13.78 15.23 20.50
CA GLU A 240 -15.21 15.18 20.16
C GLU A 240 -15.85 13.86 20.59
N ALA A 241 -15.17 12.72 20.38
CA ALA A 241 -15.65 11.41 20.79
C ALA A 241 -15.81 11.29 22.32
N GLU A 242 -14.93 11.90 23.12
CA GLU A 242 -15.03 11.94 24.59
C GLU A 242 -16.33 12.57 25.11
N ARG A 243 -16.96 13.45 24.32
CA ARG A 243 -18.20 14.13 24.68
C ARG A 243 -19.45 13.29 24.38
N ASP A 244 -19.31 12.23 23.60
CA ASP A 244 -20.38 11.31 23.25
C ASP A 244 -20.14 9.95 23.91
N LYS A 245 -21.05 9.51 24.79
CA LYS A 245 -20.88 8.27 25.56
C LYS A 245 -20.69 7.04 24.68
N LYS A 246 -21.32 6.98 23.52
CA LYS A 246 -21.26 5.83 22.62
C LYS A 246 -19.93 5.81 21.87
N ARG A 247 -19.50 6.95 21.32
CA ARG A 247 -18.21 7.08 20.62
C ARG A 247 -17.03 6.89 21.57
N LYS A 248 -17.13 7.41 22.79
CA LYS A 248 -16.15 7.17 23.86
C LYS A 248 -16.00 5.68 24.13
N LYS A 249 -17.10 4.98 24.41
CA LYS A 249 -17.06 3.53 24.67
C LYS A 249 -16.47 2.75 23.48
N ALA A 250 -16.89 3.07 22.25
CA ALA A 250 -16.36 2.41 21.05
C ALA A 250 -14.84 2.63 20.88
N LYS A 251 -14.35 3.84 21.19
CA LYS A 251 -12.91 4.14 21.20
C LYS A 251 -12.18 3.31 22.26
N GLU A 252 -12.68 3.28 23.49
CA GLU A 252 -12.08 2.51 24.60
C GLU A 252 -12.05 1.00 24.32
N ASP A 253 -13.15 0.45 23.79
CA ASP A 253 -13.25 -0.97 23.43
C ASP A 253 -12.24 -1.33 22.34
N LEU A 254 -12.07 -0.46 21.33
CA LEU A 254 -11.09 -0.66 20.26
C LEU A 254 -9.64 -0.51 20.78
N GLU A 255 -9.35 0.51 21.59
CA GLU A 255 -8.01 0.70 22.19
C GLU A 255 -7.60 -0.50 23.03
N LYS A 256 -8.54 -1.04 23.83
CA LYS A 256 -8.29 -2.25 24.62
C LYS A 256 -7.99 -3.47 23.73
N ALA A 257 -8.76 -3.68 22.66
CA ALA A 257 -8.47 -4.76 21.73
C ALA A 257 -7.10 -4.58 21.06
N LYS A 258 -6.72 -3.31 20.80
CA LYS A 258 -5.46 -2.98 20.18
C LYS A 258 -4.24 -3.19 21.10
N GLU A 259 -4.40 -3.08 22.42
CA GLU A 259 -3.35 -3.42 23.38
C GLU A 259 -2.95 -4.90 23.35
N GLU A 260 -3.88 -5.79 22.97
CA GLU A 260 -3.63 -7.23 22.91
C GLU A 260 -2.95 -7.64 21.59
N LYS A 261 -3.42 -7.12 20.46
CA LYS A 261 -2.89 -7.38 19.10
C LYS A 261 -3.22 -6.20 18.19
N ASP A 262 -2.24 -5.38 17.79
CA ASP A 262 -2.51 -4.27 16.87
C ASP A 262 -1.33 -3.69 16.12
N GLY A 263 -1.67 -3.13 14.97
CA GLY A 263 -0.82 -2.31 14.16
C GLY A 263 -0.22 -3.18 13.07
N SER A 264 -0.42 -2.79 11.83
CA SER A 264 0.52 -3.11 10.75
C SER A 264 0.23 -2.17 9.58
N ILE A 265 1.23 -1.93 8.76
CA ILE A 265 1.05 -1.41 7.42
C ILE A 265 2.03 -2.08 6.48
N ILE A 266 1.49 -2.68 5.43
CA ILE A 266 2.30 -3.11 4.29
C ILE A 266 2.27 -2.02 3.24
N VAL A 267 3.44 -1.63 2.76
CA VAL A 267 3.59 -0.66 1.67
C VAL A 267 4.34 -1.32 0.52
N ILE A 268 3.70 -1.38 -0.65
CA ILE A 268 4.30 -1.83 -1.90
C ILE A 268 4.51 -0.61 -2.79
N ILE A 269 5.75 -0.34 -3.18
CA ILE A 269 6.14 0.77 -4.06
C ILE A 269 6.57 0.21 -5.40
N ALA A 270 6.03 0.77 -6.47
CA ALA A 270 6.41 0.48 -7.85
C ALA A 270 6.98 1.74 -8.51
N THR A 271 7.96 1.56 -9.41
CA THR A 271 8.47 2.66 -10.23
C THR A 271 8.97 2.15 -11.58
N ASP A 272 8.90 2.99 -12.61
CA ASP A 272 9.53 2.77 -13.91
C ASP A 272 10.96 3.36 -13.97
N ALA A 273 11.45 3.98 -12.90
CA ALA A 273 12.83 4.45 -12.81
C ALA A 273 13.81 3.27 -12.82
N PRO A 274 14.89 3.29 -13.62
CA PRO A 274 15.88 2.21 -13.64
C PRO A 274 16.71 2.23 -12.35
N LEU A 275 16.25 1.51 -11.33
CA LEU A 275 16.86 1.46 -10.01
C LEU A 275 17.47 0.10 -9.73
N LEU A 276 18.66 0.11 -9.14
CA LEU A 276 19.34 -1.09 -8.65
C LEU A 276 18.75 -1.52 -7.29
N PRO A 277 18.93 -2.79 -6.87
CA PRO A 277 18.35 -3.30 -5.62
C PRO A 277 18.65 -2.44 -4.38
N HIS A 278 19.89 -1.98 -4.23
CA HIS A 278 20.28 -1.14 -3.10
C HIS A 278 19.62 0.25 -3.13
N GLN A 279 19.32 0.78 -4.32
CA GLN A 279 18.56 2.04 -4.47
C GLN A 279 17.09 1.81 -4.13
N LEU A 280 16.51 0.66 -4.51
CA LEU A 280 15.15 0.29 -4.13
C LEU A 280 14.99 0.08 -2.62
N THR A 281 15.98 -0.47 -1.92
CA THR A 281 16.01 -0.46 -0.45
C THR A 281 15.99 0.97 0.12
N ARG A 282 16.63 1.93 -0.54
CA ARG A 282 16.58 3.35 -0.12
C ARG A 282 15.21 3.98 -0.39
N ILE A 283 14.55 3.60 -1.48
CA ILE A 283 13.17 4.00 -1.81
C ILE A 283 12.20 3.43 -0.76
N ALA A 284 12.29 2.12 -0.45
CA ALA A 284 11.44 1.48 0.57
C ALA A 284 11.55 2.19 1.93
N LYS A 285 12.74 2.66 2.33
CA LYS A 285 12.93 3.46 3.55
C LYS A 285 12.13 4.77 3.58
N ARG A 286 11.75 5.33 2.43
CA ARG A 286 10.99 6.59 2.35
C ARG A 286 9.50 6.41 2.62
N ALA A 287 8.98 5.18 2.58
CA ALA A 287 7.65 4.89 3.10
C ALA A 287 7.51 5.31 4.58
N THR A 288 8.57 5.19 5.40
CA THR A 288 8.58 5.71 6.78
C THR A 288 8.28 7.21 6.85
N VAL A 289 8.78 8.00 5.88
CA VAL A 289 8.56 9.45 5.86
C VAL A 289 7.07 9.74 5.62
N GLY A 290 6.46 9.14 4.59
CA GLY A 290 5.03 9.28 4.32
C GLY A 290 4.16 8.80 5.49
N LEU A 291 4.45 7.61 6.02
CA LEU A 291 3.81 7.05 7.21
C LEU A 291 3.86 8.01 8.41
N SER A 292 5.03 8.61 8.66
CA SER A 292 5.23 9.53 9.79
C SER A 292 4.45 10.84 9.66
N ARG A 293 4.24 11.34 8.42
CA ARG A 293 3.45 12.55 8.17
C ARG A 293 1.97 12.36 8.50
N VAL A 294 1.46 11.13 8.37
CA VAL A 294 0.10 10.75 8.75
C VAL A 294 -0.02 10.41 10.25
N GLY A 295 1.11 10.31 10.95
CA GLY A 295 1.17 10.10 12.39
C GLY A 295 1.56 8.68 12.82
N GLY A 296 2.05 7.85 11.90
CA GLY A 296 2.67 6.56 12.23
C GLY A 296 4.04 6.75 12.88
N VAL A 297 4.35 5.93 13.89
CA VAL A 297 5.61 6.03 14.65
C VAL A 297 6.32 4.68 14.82
N GLY A 298 5.80 3.60 14.22
CA GLY A 298 6.33 2.26 14.43
C GLY A 298 6.01 1.75 15.83
N TYR A 299 4.72 1.74 16.20
CA TYR A 299 4.28 1.22 17.49
C TYR A 299 4.78 -0.22 17.69
N ASN A 300 5.08 -0.62 18.93
CA ASN A 300 5.74 -1.90 19.23
C ASN A 300 5.05 -3.11 18.58
N MET A 301 3.72 -3.14 18.62
CA MET A 301 2.94 -4.24 18.05
C MET A 301 2.73 -4.13 16.52
N SER A 302 3.23 -3.05 15.90
CA SER A 302 2.97 -2.71 14.50
C SER A 302 3.92 -3.37 13.52
N GLY A 303 3.41 -4.26 12.65
CA GLY A 303 4.17 -4.79 11.52
C GLY A 303 4.26 -3.78 10.38
N ASP A 304 5.31 -2.96 10.35
CA ASP A 304 5.52 -1.90 9.37
C ASP A 304 6.62 -2.33 8.37
N ILE A 305 6.21 -3.00 7.29
CA ILE A 305 7.11 -3.69 6.34
C ILE A 305 6.87 -3.18 4.92
N PHE A 306 7.94 -2.75 4.25
CA PHE A 306 7.86 -2.09 2.94
C PHE A 306 8.70 -2.81 1.89
N LEU A 307 8.15 -2.91 0.68
CA LEU A 307 8.82 -3.46 -0.50
C LEU A 307 8.75 -2.43 -1.62
N ALA A 308 9.87 -2.17 -2.29
CA ALA A 308 9.92 -1.38 -3.52
C ALA A 308 10.46 -2.22 -4.67
N PHE A 309 9.88 -2.09 -5.87
CA PHE A 309 10.39 -2.73 -7.09
C PHE A 309 10.40 -1.77 -8.28
N SER A 310 11.28 -2.04 -9.24
CA SER A 310 11.39 -1.28 -10.49
C SER A 310 11.02 -2.16 -11.69
N THR A 311 10.20 -1.62 -12.60
CA THR A 311 9.82 -2.28 -13.86
C THR A 311 10.80 -2.01 -15.01
N ALA A 312 11.74 -1.07 -14.86
CA ALA A 312 12.58 -0.59 -15.96
C ALA A 312 13.52 -1.66 -16.53
N ASN A 313 14.29 -2.32 -15.64
CA ASN A 313 15.22 -3.37 -16.04
C ASN A 313 14.48 -4.73 -16.09
N GLU A 314 14.66 -5.48 -17.18
CA GLU A 314 14.13 -6.86 -17.33
C GLU A 314 15.22 -7.89 -17.06
N ILE A 315 15.27 -8.43 -15.84
CA ILE A 315 16.33 -9.38 -15.48
C ILE A 315 15.91 -10.80 -15.85
N SER A 316 16.57 -11.36 -16.85
CA SER A 316 16.30 -12.74 -17.27
C SER A 316 16.73 -13.74 -16.21
N ILE A 317 15.79 -14.58 -15.77
CA ILE A 317 16.01 -15.62 -14.76
C ILE A 317 15.38 -16.95 -15.19
N ASN A 318 15.61 -18.01 -14.40
CA ASN A 318 15.07 -19.35 -14.66
C ASN A 318 15.40 -19.89 -16.07
N GLN A 319 16.49 -19.39 -16.66
CA GLN A 319 16.93 -19.82 -17.98
C GLN A 319 17.61 -21.19 -17.90
N SER A 320 17.40 -22.00 -18.94
CA SER A 320 18.15 -23.24 -19.11
C SER A 320 19.63 -22.93 -19.33
N ARG A 321 20.51 -23.82 -18.84
CA ARG A 321 21.94 -23.71 -19.16
C ARG A 321 22.11 -23.77 -20.69
N PRO A 322 23.06 -22.99 -21.25
CA PRO A 322 23.40 -23.08 -22.66
C PRO A 322 23.72 -24.51 -23.05
N ALA A 323 23.29 -24.93 -24.24
CA ALA A 323 23.70 -26.21 -24.80
C ALA A 323 25.22 -26.21 -25.06
N GLU A 324 25.82 -27.41 -25.10
CA GLU A 324 27.24 -27.56 -25.39
C GLU A 324 27.58 -26.90 -26.74
N GLY A 325 28.64 -26.08 -26.76
CA GLY A 325 29.05 -25.31 -27.94
C GLY A 325 28.31 -23.99 -28.15
N VAL A 326 27.29 -23.65 -27.35
CA VAL A 326 26.60 -22.36 -27.41
C VAL A 326 27.24 -21.38 -26.42
N PHE A 327 27.80 -20.29 -26.95
CA PHE A 327 28.38 -19.20 -26.16
C PHE A 327 27.35 -18.08 -25.98
N ILE A 328 26.96 -17.82 -24.73
CA ILE A 328 26.17 -16.64 -24.34
C ILE A 328 27.00 -15.74 -23.42
N SER A 329 26.69 -14.44 -23.42
CA SER A 329 27.34 -13.49 -22.51
C SER A 329 27.01 -13.83 -21.06
N ALA A 330 28.02 -13.86 -20.19
CA ALA A 330 27.85 -13.91 -18.74
C ALA A 330 27.57 -12.52 -18.13
N VAL A 331 27.63 -11.46 -18.95
CA VAL A 331 27.43 -10.07 -18.52
C VAL A 331 26.05 -9.61 -18.98
N HIS A 332 25.28 -9.10 -18.03
CA HIS A 332 24.04 -8.38 -18.27
C HIS A 332 24.29 -6.88 -18.09
N ARG A 333 23.83 -6.05 -19.04
CA ARG A 333 23.94 -4.60 -18.98
C ARG A 333 22.61 -4.03 -18.52
N VAL A 334 22.65 -3.13 -17.55
CA VAL A 334 21.47 -2.51 -16.95
C VAL A 334 21.64 -1.00 -16.93
N GLU A 335 20.51 -0.31 -16.91
CA GLU A 335 20.47 1.12 -16.65
C GLU A 335 20.32 1.37 -15.15
N ALA A 336 20.87 2.49 -14.68
CA ALA A 336 20.77 2.92 -13.30
C ALA A 336 20.61 4.44 -13.24
N VAL A 337 19.64 4.91 -12.45
CA VAL A 337 19.51 6.34 -12.13
C VAL A 337 20.71 6.77 -11.30
N GLU A 338 21.27 7.93 -11.66
CA GLU A 338 22.34 8.57 -10.90
C GLU A 338 21.87 8.96 -9.49
N ASP A 339 22.75 8.79 -8.52
CA ASP A 339 22.42 9.00 -7.11
C ASP A 339 21.93 10.42 -6.79
N SER A 340 22.35 11.42 -7.58
CA SER A 340 21.90 12.82 -7.47
C SER A 340 20.41 13.00 -7.77
N ALA A 341 19.82 12.12 -8.60
CA ALA A 341 18.40 12.17 -8.96
C ALA A 341 17.49 11.47 -7.93
N LEU A 342 18.05 10.61 -7.07
CA LEU A 342 17.28 9.84 -6.08
C LEU A 342 16.50 10.70 -5.09
N SER A 343 16.97 11.91 -4.77
CA SER A 343 16.27 12.80 -3.84
C SER A 343 14.85 13.13 -4.29
N TRP A 344 14.62 13.26 -5.60
CA TRP A 344 13.29 13.55 -6.15
C TRP A 344 12.38 12.34 -6.10
N LEU A 345 12.92 11.16 -6.36
CA LEU A 345 12.20 9.91 -6.18
C LEU A 345 11.87 9.67 -4.70
N PHE A 346 12.75 10.06 -3.78
CA PHE A 346 12.48 9.96 -2.33
C PHE A 346 11.33 10.85 -1.87
N GLU A 347 11.28 12.09 -2.35
CA GLU A 347 10.18 13.01 -2.05
C GLU A 347 8.87 12.50 -2.66
N GLY A 348 8.88 12.13 -3.94
CA GLY A 348 7.73 11.53 -4.61
C GLY A 348 7.22 10.26 -3.91
N THR A 349 8.12 9.41 -3.43
CA THR A 349 7.76 8.21 -2.64
C THR A 349 7.06 8.59 -1.33
N ALA A 350 7.60 9.56 -0.58
CA ALA A 350 7.02 9.97 0.69
C ALA A 350 5.60 10.56 0.51
N ASP A 351 5.43 11.41 -0.51
CA ASP A 351 4.13 12.02 -0.84
C ASP A 351 3.11 10.96 -1.30
N CYS A 352 3.57 9.99 -2.08
CA CYS A 352 2.76 8.89 -2.57
C CYS A 352 2.21 8.05 -1.40
N VAL A 353 3.07 7.68 -0.45
CA VAL A 353 2.67 6.89 0.73
C VAL A 353 1.72 7.69 1.63
N GLU A 354 2.00 8.97 1.86
CA GLU A 354 1.13 9.85 2.64
C GLU A 354 -0.29 9.93 2.03
N GLU A 355 -0.39 10.17 0.73
CA GLU A 355 -1.69 10.24 0.05
C GLU A 355 -2.40 8.88 0.00
N ALA A 356 -1.68 7.77 -0.23
CA ALA A 356 -2.30 6.44 -0.25
C ALA A 356 -2.95 6.10 1.10
N ILE A 357 -2.33 6.47 2.23
CA ILE A 357 -2.94 6.29 3.56
C ILE A 357 -4.18 7.17 3.71
N TYR A 358 -4.17 8.41 3.19
CA TYR A 358 -5.36 9.25 3.17
C TYR A 358 -6.49 8.65 2.33
N ASN A 359 -6.19 8.14 1.14
CA ASN A 359 -7.17 7.51 0.28
C ASN A 359 -7.77 6.26 0.95
N CYS A 360 -6.96 5.43 1.61
CA CYS A 360 -7.43 4.33 2.44
C CYS A 360 -8.52 4.77 3.43
N LEU A 361 -8.23 5.81 4.23
CA LEU A 361 -9.19 6.33 5.22
C LEU A 361 -10.43 6.97 4.60
N CYS A 362 -10.30 7.61 3.43
CA CYS A 362 -11.40 8.33 2.79
C CYS A 362 -12.34 7.44 2.00
N MET A 363 -11.83 6.32 1.49
CA MET A 363 -12.58 5.36 0.70
C MET A 363 -13.18 4.25 1.56
N ALA A 364 -12.73 4.11 2.80
CA ALA A 364 -13.26 3.15 3.76
C ALA A 364 -14.69 3.49 4.19
N GLU A 365 -15.52 2.45 4.32
CA GLU A 365 -16.92 2.55 4.75
C GLU A 365 -17.12 1.92 6.14
N THR A 366 -18.14 2.34 6.88
CA THR A 366 -18.40 1.76 8.21
C THR A 366 -18.68 0.27 8.10
N MET A 367 -18.04 -0.54 8.95
CA MET A 367 -18.15 -2.00 8.92
C MET A 367 -18.55 -2.56 10.29
N GLU A 368 -19.39 -3.59 10.26
CA GLU A 368 -19.69 -4.46 11.41
C GLU A 368 -18.96 -5.79 11.21
N GLY A 369 -18.47 -6.36 12.31
CA GLY A 369 -17.60 -7.53 12.28
C GLY A 369 -17.90 -8.55 13.37
N LEU A 370 -16.90 -9.39 13.62
CA LEU A 370 -16.87 -10.38 14.70
C LEU A 370 -17.40 -9.81 16.03
N ASP A 371 -18.13 -10.64 16.77
CA ASP A 371 -18.73 -10.30 18.09
C ASP A 371 -19.64 -9.05 18.08
N GLY A 372 -20.15 -8.66 16.90
CA GLY A 372 -20.97 -7.46 16.75
C GLY A 372 -20.16 -6.16 16.88
N HIS A 373 -18.82 -6.24 16.79
CA HIS A 373 -17.97 -5.06 16.74
C HIS A 373 -18.35 -4.18 15.55
N LYS A 374 -18.15 -2.87 15.73
CA LYS A 374 -18.42 -1.88 14.69
C LYS A 374 -17.34 -0.83 14.68
N VAL A 375 -16.80 -0.57 13.49
CA VAL A 375 -15.79 0.47 13.26
C VAL A 375 -16.32 1.48 12.26
N GLU A 376 -16.37 2.74 12.67
CA GLU A 376 -16.88 3.84 11.85
C GLU A 376 -15.86 4.29 10.80
N ALA A 377 -16.35 4.67 9.63
CA ALA A 377 -15.56 5.39 8.64
C ALA A 377 -15.13 6.77 9.15
N LEU A 378 -14.06 7.32 8.58
CA LEU A 378 -13.62 8.68 8.88
C LEU A 378 -14.76 9.67 8.52
N PRO A 379 -15.19 10.57 9.42
CA PRO A 379 -16.28 11.50 9.15
C PRO A 379 -15.82 12.63 8.21
N LEU A 380 -15.80 12.38 6.90
CA LEU A 380 -15.19 13.26 5.89
C LEU A 380 -15.72 14.69 5.91
N GLN A 381 -17.01 14.87 6.15
CA GLN A 381 -17.60 16.20 6.24
C GLN A 381 -17.03 16.97 7.44
N ARG A 382 -16.86 16.32 8.59
CA ARG A 382 -16.24 16.95 9.76
C ARG A 382 -14.75 17.20 9.54
N VAL A 383 -14.04 16.28 8.88
CA VAL A 383 -12.63 16.50 8.49
C VAL A 383 -12.49 17.74 7.61
N LYS A 384 -13.37 17.91 6.62
CA LYS A 384 -13.39 19.10 5.76
C LYS A 384 -13.54 20.38 6.58
N GLU A 385 -14.46 20.39 7.55
CA GLU A 385 -14.68 21.55 8.42
C GLU A 385 -13.44 21.86 9.27
N ILE A 386 -12.83 20.84 9.89
CA ILE A 386 -11.57 21.00 10.64
C ILE A 386 -10.48 21.62 9.77
N MET A 387 -10.29 21.10 8.54
CA MET A 387 -9.28 21.65 7.63
C MET A 387 -9.57 23.10 7.23
N GLN A 388 -10.85 23.48 7.06
CA GLN A 388 -11.26 24.85 6.78
C GLN A 388 -11.05 25.79 7.97
N GLU A 389 -11.33 25.34 9.19
CA GLU A 389 -11.09 26.09 10.44
C GLU A 389 -9.60 26.43 10.60
N TYR A 390 -8.73 25.44 10.40
CA TYR A 390 -7.27 25.64 10.45
C TYR A 390 -6.73 26.49 9.29
N GLY A 391 -7.30 26.35 8.09
CA GLY A 391 -6.91 27.20 6.95
C GLY A 391 -7.22 28.67 7.19
N LYS A 392 -8.32 29.00 7.88
CA LYS A 392 -8.70 30.38 8.21
C LYS A 392 -7.86 30.99 9.34
N SER A 393 -7.52 30.20 10.37
CA SER A 393 -6.76 30.69 11.53
C SER A 393 -5.29 31.03 11.22
N GLN A 394 -4.75 30.54 10.10
CA GLN A 394 -3.40 30.85 9.62
C GLN A 394 -3.34 32.11 8.74
N MET A 395 -4.49 32.69 8.35
CA MET A 395 -4.57 33.90 7.52
C MET A 395 -4.85 35.19 8.32
N GLY A 396 -5.25 35.08 9.57
CA GLY A 396 -5.43 36.21 10.49
C GLY A 396 -4.25 36.29 11.44
#